data_AF-M8BYD2-F1
#
_entry.id   AF-M8BYD2-F1
#
_cell.length_a   1.000
_cell.length_b   1.000
_cell.length_c   1.000
_cell.angle_alpha   90.00
_cell.angle_beta   90.00
_cell.angle_gamma   90.00
#
_symmetry.space_group_name_H-M   'P 1'
#
loop_
_entity.id
_entity.type
_entity.pdbx_description
1 polymer ?
#
loop_
_entity_poly.entity_id
_entity_poly.type
_entity_poly.pdbx_seq_one_letter_code
_entity_poly.pdbx_strand_id
1 'polypeptide(L)'
;MASELWSWVQVSDPAFPPVRGQYKSTLVCPECNKISVTFDPFMYLSLPLPSTVTRMMTVTVFSGTGDSLPMPYTVTVPKNGVCRDLCKALSDACCLKESETLLLGEVYDYRIYRYFSPLELLHIIKDGDQLVAYKLPAGHEKLLRIEILHRNVDR
;
A
#
# COMPACT_ATOMS: atom_id res chain seq x y z
N MET A 1 -11.95 5.79 40.83
CA MET A 1 -13.32 6.37 40.86
C MET A 1 -13.35 7.46 39.81
N ALA A 2 -13.75 7.07 38.59
CA ALA A 2 -13.71 7.88 37.38
C ALA A 2 -15.13 8.28 36.97
N SER A 3 -15.75 9.06 37.85
CA SER A 3 -17.06 9.68 37.68
C SER A 3 -16.99 10.83 38.67
N GLU A 4 -16.72 12.05 38.26
CA GLU A 4 -17.76 13.03 37.96
C GLU A 4 -17.03 14.29 37.48
N LEU A 5 -17.09 14.64 36.19
CA LEU A 5 -16.62 15.95 35.70
C LEU A 5 -17.13 16.22 34.26
N TRP A 6 -18.37 15.85 33.98
CA TRP A 6 -19.05 16.10 32.70
C TRP A 6 -20.22 17.09 32.87
N SER A 7 -19.98 18.21 33.56
CA SER A 7 -21.04 19.22 33.80
C SER A 7 -20.58 20.67 33.69
N TRP A 8 -19.47 20.97 33.00
CA TRP A 8 -18.98 22.35 32.85
C TRP A 8 -18.76 22.79 31.39
N VAL A 9 -19.08 21.96 30.39
CA VAL A 9 -19.06 22.39 28.98
C VAL A 9 -20.43 22.93 28.59
N GLN A 10 -20.90 23.95 29.30
CA GLN A 10 -21.92 24.84 28.76
C GLN A 10 -21.57 26.27 29.18
N VAL A 11 -21.24 27.07 28.16
CA VAL A 11 -21.05 28.52 28.18
C VAL A 11 -19.75 29.00 28.81
N SER A 12 -18.85 29.58 28.00
CA SER A 12 -18.04 30.74 28.39
C SER A 12 -17.36 31.40 27.16
N ASP A 13 -17.76 32.65 26.95
CA ASP A 13 -17.16 33.78 26.22
C ASP A 13 -15.90 33.66 25.34
N PRO A 14 -15.85 34.39 24.21
CA PRO A 14 -14.67 34.50 23.33
C PRO A 14 -13.50 35.33 23.91
N ALA A 15 -13.51 35.67 25.21
CA ALA A 15 -12.48 36.50 25.84
C ALA A 15 -11.47 35.72 26.73
N PHE A 16 -11.62 34.40 26.88
CA PHE A 16 -10.70 33.58 27.67
C PHE A 16 -9.66 32.87 26.77
N PRO A 17 -8.34 32.99 27.04
CA PRO A 17 -7.35 32.23 26.31
C PRO A 17 -7.58 30.72 26.52
N PRO A 18 -7.44 29.88 25.47
CA PRO A 18 -7.71 28.46 25.57
C PRO A 18 -6.87 27.82 26.67
N VAL A 19 -7.55 27.24 27.65
CA VAL A 19 -6.93 26.47 28.73
C VAL A 19 -6.25 25.26 28.10
N ARG A 20 -4.92 25.29 28.01
CA ARG A 20 -4.14 24.16 27.51
C ARG A 20 -3.96 23.16 28.65
N GLY A 21 -4.47 21.94 28.48
CA GLY A 21 -4.17 20.84 29.38
C GLY A 21 -2.67 20.55 29.35
N GLN A 22 -1.96 20.84 30.45
CA GLN A 22 -0.57 20.44 30.63
C GLN A 22 -0.52 19.14 31.44
N TYR A 23 0.23 18.15 30.98
CA TYR A 23 0.45 16.92 31.72
C TYR A 23 1.51 17.16 32.80
N LYS A 24 1.12 16.99 34.07
CA LYS A 24 1.98 17.18 35.23
C LYS A 24 2.65 15.86 35.58
N SER A 25 3.92 15.67 35.21
CA SER A 25 4.74 14.58 35.75
C SER A 25 5.36 15.05 37.08
N THR A 26 5.16 14.27 38.14
CA THR A 26 5.79 14.52 39.45
C THR A 26 6.76 13.38 39.71
N LEU A 27 8.05 13.70 39.81
CA LEU A 27 9.07 12.73 40.21
C LEU A 27 9.53 13.07 41.63
N VAL A 28 9.46 12.06 42.50
CA VAL A 28 9.94 12.14 43.88
C VAL A 28 11.26 11.37 43.94
N CYS A 29 12.34 12.07 44.30
CA CYS A 29 13.63 11.41 44.51
C CYS A 29 13.64 10.75 45.90
N PRO A 30 13.88 9.42 46.00
CA PRO A 30 13.85 8.72 47.28
C PRO A 30 15.04 9.01 48.21
N GLU A 31 16.13 9.60 47.70
CA GLU A 31 17.34 9.87 48.48
C GLU A 31 17.34 11.26 49.14
N CYS A 32 16.75 12.27 48.49
CA CYS A 32 16.81 13.66 48.98
C CYS A 32 15.45 14.30 49.26
N ASN A 33 14.37 13.53 49.14
CA ASN A 33 12.97 13.94 49.37
C ASN A 33 12.56 15.26 48.67
N LYS A 34 13.32 15.68 47.64
CA LYS A 34 13.01 16.84 46.81
C LYS A 34 11.98 16.44 45.77
N ILE A 35 10.90 17.19 45.75
CA ILE A 35 9.85 17.07 44.74
C ILE A 35 10.23 18.00 43.59
N SER A 36 10.48 17.41 42.42
CA SER A 36 10.66 18.16 41.18
C SER A 36 9.36 18.11 40.38
N VAL A 37 8.82 19.28 40.06
CA VAL A 37 7.66 19.43 39.19
C VAL A 37 8.15 20.05 37.89
N THR A 38 8.27 19.23 36.85
CA THR A 38 8.65 19.67 35.50
C THR A 38 7.42 19.71 34.61
N PHE A 39 7.20 20.86 33.98
CA PHE A 39 6.22 21.01 32.91
C PHE A 39 6.96 20.74 31.61
N ASP A 40 6.86 19.51 31.09
CA ASP A 40 7.43 19.17 29.80
C ASP A 40 6.49 19.70 28.70
N PRO A 41 6.88 20.71 27.90
CA PRO A 41 6.11 21.07 26.73
C PRO A 41 6.07 19.85 25.81
N PHE A 42 4.89 19.26 25.58
CA PHE A 42 4.69 18.18 24.62
C PHE A 42 5.44 18.49 23.31
N MET A 43 6.62 17.89 23.13
CA MET A 43 7.33 17.87 21.86
C MET A 43 6.59 16.87 20.99
N TYR A 44 5.59 17.34 20.24
CA TYR A 44 5.15 16.63 19.05
C TYR A 44 6.32 16.68 18.06
N LEU A 45 7.18 15.66 18.11
CA LEU A 45 8.05 15.34 16.98
C LEU A 45 7.14 14.78 15.88
N SER A 46 6.69 15.65 14.98
CA SER A 46 6.16 15.22 13.69
C SER A 46 7.30 14.51 12.96
N LEU A 47 7.35 13.19 13.09
CA LEU A 47 8.16 12.36 12.21
C LEU A 47 7.76 12.73 10.78
N PRO A 48 8.71 13.08 9.89
CA PRO A 48 8.38 13.23 8.48
C PRO A 48 7.80 11.89 8.04
N LEU A 49 6.49 11.85 7.79
CA LEU A 49 5.86 10.75 7.08
C LEU A 49 6.75 10.53 5.85
N PRO A 50 7.40 9.36 5.68
CA PRO A 50 8.16 9.12 4.47
C PRO A 50 7.16 9.31 3.35
N SER A 51 7.31 10.40 2.60
CA SER A 51 6.43 10.75 1.49
C SER A 51 6.80 9.82 0.34
N THR A 52 6.63 8.51 0.55
CA THR A 52 6.66 7.53 -0.51
C THR A 52 5.44 7.84 -1.36
N VAL A 53 5.68 8.59 -2.43
CA VAL A 53 4.65 8.88 -3.42
C VAL A 53 4.18 7.54 -3.94
N THR A 54 2.96 7.14 -3.58
CA THR A 54 2.31 5.93 -4.08
C THR A 54 1.48 6.27 -5.31
N ARG A 55 1.20 5.26 -6.12
CA ARG A 55 0.26 5.33 -7.24
C ARG A 55 -0.61 4.08 -7.26
N MET A 56 -1.84 4.24 -7.75
CA MET A 56 -2.73 3.10 -7.99
C MET A 56 -2.48 2.56 -9.40
N MET A 57 -2.44 1.24 -9.53
CA MET A 57 -2.29 0.56 -10.81
C MET A 57 -3.36 -0.53 -10.93
N THR A 58 -4.04 -0.55 -12.07
CA THR A 58 -5.03 -1.58 -12.38
C THR A 58 -4.39 -2.61 -13.31
N VAL A 59 -4.46 -3.88 -12.91
CA VAL A 59 -3.89 -5.00 -13.65
C VAL A 59 -4.96 -6.07 -13.82
N THR A 60 -5.15 -6.55 -15.05
CA THR A 60 -6.11 -7.64 -15.32
C THR A 60 -5.44 -8.98 -15.12
N VAL A 61 -5.92 -9.77 -14.17
CA VAL A 61 -5.34 -11.06 -13.81
C VAL A 61 -6.09 -12.19 -14.51
N PHE A 62 -5.33 -13.06 -15.19
CA PHE A 62 -5.81 -14.24 -15.90
C PHE A 62 -5.38 -15.51 -15.17
N SER A 63 -6.27 -16.49 -15.06
CA SER A 63 -5.91 -17.81 -14.54
C SER A 63 -5.34 -18.70 -15.64
N GLY A 64 -4.15 -19.28 -15.43
CA GLY A 64 -3.55 -20.22 -16.37
C GLY A 64 -4.32 -21.54 -16.52
N THR A 65 -5.21 -21.87 -15.58
CA THR A 65 -6.01 -23.10 -15.60
C THR A 65 -7.36 -22.94 -16.29
N GLY A 66 -7.78 -21.71 -16.62
CA GLY A 66 -9.10 -21.46 -17.22
C GLY A 66 -10.28 -21.53 -16.25
N ASP A 67 -10.04 -21.79 -14.96
CA ASP A 67 -11.10 -21.94 -13.95
C ASP A 67 -11.82 -20.63 -13.58
N SER A 68 -11.25 -19.49 -13.97
CA SER A 68 -11.80 -18.17 -13.64
C SER A 68 -11.67 -17.20 -14.80
N LEU A 69 -12.66 -16.32 -14.89
CA LEU A 69 -12.66 -15.22 -15.85
C LEU A 69 -11.55 -14.21 -15.52
N PRO A 70 -11.05 -13.47 -16.52
CA PRO A 70 -10.11 -12.39 -16.29
C PRO A 70 -10.73 -11.34 -15.36
N MET A 71 -10.02 -11.00 -14.27
CA MET A 71 -10.52 -10.06 -13.26
C MET A 71 -9.56 -8.89 -13.09
N PRO A 72 -10.03 -7.63 -13.14
CA PRO A 72 -9.20 -6.47 -12.88
C PRO A 72 -8.96 -6.29 -11.38
N TYR A 73 -7.70 -6.10 -10.99
CA TYR A 73 -7.29 -5.79 -9.63
C TYR A 73 -6.62 -4.43 -9.60
N THR A 74 -7.04 -3.57 -8.66
CA THR A 74 -6.41 -2.27 -8.44
C THR A 74 -5.61 -2.31 -7.16
N VAL A 75 -4.31 -2.07 -7.25
CA VAL A 75 -3.38 -2.13 -6.12
C VAL A 75 -2.60 -0.82 -6.01
N THR A 76 -2.25 -0.46 -4.77
CA THR A 76 -1.47 0.75 -4.49
C THR A 76 -0.01 0.37 -4.28
N VAL A 77 0.89 0.96 -5.08
CA VAL A 77 2.32 0.66 -5.06
C VAL A 77 3.17 1.93 -5.02
N PRO A 78 4.40 1.88 -4.49
CA PRO A 78 5.30 3.03 -4.52
C PRO A 78 5.65 3.41 -5.98
N LYS A 79 5.59 4.70 -6.32
CA LYS A 79 5.89 5.20 -7.67
C LYS A 79 7.32 4.89 -8.12
N ASN A 80 8.26 4.89 -7.17
CA ASN A 80 9.67 4.55 -7.39
C ASN A 80 9.98 3.09 -6.99
N GLY A 81 8.97 2.23 -6.88
CA GLY A 81 9.13 0.81 -6.56
C GLY A 81 9.55 -0.03 -7.76
N VAL A 82 9.65 -1.34 -7.53
CA VAL A 82 9.94 -2.35 -8.56
C VAL A 82 8.73 -3.22 -8.87
N CYS A 83 8.72 -3.87 -10.04
CA CYS A 83 7.64 -4.77 -10.47
C CYS A 83 7.40 -5.91 -9.48
N ARG A 84 8.41 -6.35 -8.74
CA ARG A 84 8.25 -7.30 -7.63
C ARG A 84 7.27 -6.81 -6.56
N ASP A 85 7.26 -5.53 -6.23
CA ASP A 85 6.36 -4.98 -5.21
C ASP A 85 4.92 -4.97 -5.72
N LEU A 86 4.74 -4.68 -7.02
CA LEU A 86 3.45 -4.80 -7.69
C LEU A 86 2.96 -6.25 -7.74
N CYS A 87 3.82 -7.20 -8.12
CA CYS A 87 3.46 -8.62 -8.10
C CYS A 87 3.10 -9.10 -6.68
N LYS A 88 3.80 -8.64 -5.63
CA LYS A 88 3.45 -8.96 -4.25
C LYS A 88 2.08 -8.41 -3.86
N ALA A 89 1.82 -7.13 -4.13
CA ALA A 89 0.52 -6.52 -3.83
C ALA A 89 -0.62 -7.21 -4.59
N LEU A 90 -0.40 -7.60 -5.85
CA LEU A 90 -1.34 -8.41 -6.61
C LEU A 90 -1.49 -9.81 -6.03
N SER A 91 -0.40 -10.42 -5.54
CA SER A 91 -0.44 -11.74 -4.93
C SER A 91 -1.34 -11.77 -3.70
N ASP A 92 -1.19 -10.77 -2.85
CA ASP A 92 -2.00 -10.59 -1.64
C ASP A 92 -3.47 -10.32 -2.00
N ALA A 93 -3.73 -9.47 -3.00
CA ALA A 93 -5.09 -9.14 -3.45
C ALA A 93 -5.80 -10.33 -4.15
N CYS A 94 -5.04 -11.21 -4.79
CA CYS A 94 -5.54 -12.37 -5.52
C CYS A 94 -5.61 -13.66 -4.68
N CYS A 95 -5.13 -13.62 -3.42
CA CYS A 95 -4.99 -14.79 -2.55
C CYS A 95 -4.27 -15.97 -3.25
N LEU A 96 -3.13 -15.70 -3.92
CA LEU A 96 -2.38 -16.76 -4.60
C LEU A 96 -1.83 -17.80 -3.63
N LYS A 97 -1.78 -19.05 -4.08
CA LYS A 97 -1.13 -20.14 -3.34
C LYS A 97 0.39 -20.03 -3.45
N GLU A 98 1.11 -20.57 -2.48
CA GLU A 98 2.59 -20.61 -2.50
C GLU A 98 3.17 -21.36 -3.72
N SER A 99 2.37 -22.25 -4.32
CA SER A 99 2.72 -22.99 -5.53
C SER A 99 2.49 -22.21 -6.83
N GLU A 100 2.05 -20.95 -6.75
CA GLU A 100 1.67 -20.13 -7.89
C GLU A 100 2.50 -18.83 -7.94
N THR A 101 2.72 -18.35 -9.16
CA THR A 101 3.51 -17.15 -9.46
C THR A 101 2.78 -16.29 -10.48
N LEU A 102 3.05 -15.00 -10.47
CA LEU A 102 2.47 -14.05 -11.42
C LEU A 102 3.49 -13.66 -12.48
N LEU A 103 3.10 -13.80 -13.75
CA LEU A 103 3.84 -13.25 -14.89
C LEU A 103 3.16 -11.97 -15.34
N LEU A 104 3.80 -10.83 -15.09
CA LEU A 104 3.30 -9.51 -15.46
C LEU A 104 3.69 -9.17 -16.91
N GLY A 105 2.74 -8.63 -17.67
CA GLY A 105 2.94 -8.20 -19.04
C GLY A 105 2.15 -6.95 -19.39
N GLU A 106 2.57 -6.32 -20.47
CA GLU A 106 1.88 -5.19 -21.09
C GLU A 106 1.20 -5.66 -22.37
N VAL A 107 -0.03 -5.18 -22.58
CA VAL A 107 -0.82 -5.44 -23.78
C VAL A 107 -0.98 -4.15 -24.57
N TYR A 108 -0.72 -4.24 -25.87
CA TYR A 108 -0.95 -3.16 -26.82
C TYR A 108 -1.59 -3.74 -28.07
N ASP A 109 -2.63 -3.07 -28.60
CA ASP A 109 -3.37 -3.51 -29.80
C ASP A 109 -3.78 -4.99 -29.76
N TYR A 110 -4.39 -5.40 -28.64
CA TYR A 110 -4.86 -6.78 -28.40
C TYR A 110 -3.75 -7.86 -28.46
N ARG A 111 -2.48 -7.46 -28.31
CA ARG A 111 -1.31 -8.35 -28.33
C ARG A 111 -0.45 -8.09 -27.11
N ILE A 112 0.23 -9.13 -26.65
CA ILE A 112 1.24 -8.98 -25.60
C ILE A 112 2.42 -8.24 -26.22
N TYR A 113 2.67 -7.02 -25.75
CA TYR A 113 3.76 -6.19 -26.22
C TYR A 113 5.09 -6.63 -25.60
N ARG A 114 5.09 -6.84 -24.28
CA ARG A 114 6.26 -7.31 -23.53
C ARG A 114 5.88 -7.88 -22.17
N TYR A 115 6.83 -8.58 -21.56
CA TYR A 115 6.75 -9.04 -20.18
C TYR A 115 7.72 -8.26 -19.31
N PHE A 116 7.35 -8.06 -18.04
CA PHE A 116 8.17 -7.33 -17.08
C PHE A 116 8.99 -8.29 -16.23
N SER A 117 10.27 -7.98 -16.08
CA SER A 117 11.13 -8.66 -15.12
C SER A 117 10.80 -8.18 -13.69
N PRO A 118 10.91 -9.03 -12.65
CA PRO A 118 10.63 -8.62 -11.26
C PRO A 118 11.50 -7.45 -10.75
N LEU A 119 12.67 -7.24 -11.37
CA LEU A 119 13.62 -6.18 -11.02
C LEU A 119 13.40 -4.86 -11.78
N GLU A 120 12.48 -4.84 -12.77
CA GLU A 120 12.19 -3.62 -13.52
C GLU A 120 11.49 -2.58 -12.65
N LEU A 121 11.77 -1.31 -12.93
CA LEU A 121 11.22 -0.19 -12.18
C LEU A 121 9.82 0.14 -12.67
N LEU A 122 8.92 0.44 -11.71
CA LEU A 122 7.53 0.77 -12.02
C LEU A 122 7.39 2.06 -12.84
N HIS A 123 8.35 2.98 -12.78
CA HIS A 123 8.31 4.24 -13.53
C HIS A 123 8.23 4.06 -15.05
N ILE A 124 8.63 2.89 -15.58
CA ILE A 124 8.61 2.57 -17.01
C ILE A 124 7.16 2.38 -17.50
N ILE A 125 6.28 1.96 -16.60
CA ILE A 125 4.85 1.76 -16.87
C ILE A 125 4.13 3.09 -16.75
N LYS A 126 3.48 3.51 -17.83
CA LYS A 126 2.69 4.75 -17.91
C LYS A 126 1.25 4.50 -17.43
N ASP A 127 0.55 5.55 -17.06
CA ASP A 127 -0.81 5.46 -16.53
C ASP A 127 -1.85 4.98 -17.58
N GLY A 128 -1.53 5.02 -18.87
CA GLY A 128 -2.39 4.52 -19.96
C GLY A 128 -2.12 3.08 -20.40
N ASP A 129 -1.05 2.46 -19.90
CA ASP A 129 -0.62 1.14 -20.35
C ASP A 129 -1.61 0.07 -19.83
N GLN A 130 -2.02 -0.85 -20.71
CA GLN A 130 -2.89 -1.95 -20.32
C GLN A 130 -2.04 -3.10 -19.77
N LEU A 131 -2.16 -3.34 -18.46
CA LEU A 131 -1.38 -4.36 -17.77
C LEU A 131 -2.19 -5.63 -17.57
N VAL A 132 -1.52 -6.75 -17.78
CA VAL A 132 -2.06 -8.09 -17.54
C VAL A 132 -1.11 -8.89 -16.66
N ALA A 133 -1.65 -9.76 -15.83
CA ALA A 133 -0.86 -10.72 -15.07
C ALA A 133 -1.43 -12.12 -15.23
N TYR A 134 -0.58 -13.10 -15.48
CA TYR A 134 -0.97 -14.50 -15.64
C TYR A 134 -0.60 -15.28 -14.40
N LYS A 135 -1.56 -15.98 -13.78
CA LYS A 135 -1.32 -16.94 -12.71
C LYS A 135 -0.75 -18.22 -13.32
N LEU A 136 0.48 -18.56 -12.97
CA LEU A 136 1.22 -19.71 -13.46
C LEU A 136 1.74 -20.55 -12.30
N PRO A 137 1.93 -21.87 -12.48
CA PRO A 137 2.59 -22.69 -11.46
C PRO A 137 4.03 -22.22 -11.22
N ALA A 138 4.51 -22.40 -9.99
CA ALA A 138 5.90 -22.11 -9.63
C ALA A 138 6.86 -22.95 -10.50
N GLY A 139 7.92 -22.31 -10.99
CA GLY A 139 8.88 -22.96 -11.90
C GLY A 139 8.44 -23.03 -13.37
N HIS A 140 7.42 -22.24 -13.76
CA HIS A 140 6.96 -22.14 -15.15
C HIS A 140 8.07 -21.78 -16.16
N GLU A 141 9.20 -21.21 -15.72
CA GLU A 141 10.37 -20.90 -16.55
C GLU A 141 10.95 -22.14 -17.26
N LYS A 142 10.72 -23.34 -16.70
CA LYS A 142 11.15 -24.61 -17.30
C LYS A 142 10.14 -25.20 -18.28
N LEU A 143 8.95 -24.62 -18.38
CA LEU A 143 7.87 -25.08 -19.25
C LEU A 143 7.93 -24.34 -20.59
N LEU A 144 7.47 -25.01 -21.65
CA LEU A 144 7.37 -24.41 -22.96
C LEU A 144 6.17 -23.43 -22.97
N ARG A 145 6.44 -22.14 -23.20
CA ARG A 145 5.40 -21.13 -23.31
C ARG A 145 4.87 -21.06 -24.73
N ILE A 146 3.54 -21.15 -24.87
CA ILE A 146 2.84 -20.95 -26.14
C ILE A 146 2.00 -19.69 -26.01
N GLU A 147 2.18 -18.75 -26.94
CA GLU A 147 1.33 -17.57 -27.08
C GLU A 147 0.38 -17.77 -28.25
N ILE A 148 -0.92 -17.75 -27.96
CA ILE A 148 -1.97 -17.89 -28.97
C ILE A 148 -2.58 -16.53 -29.19
N LEU A 149 -2.45 -16.01 -30.41
CA LEU A 149 -3.08 -14.77 -30.82
C LEU A 149 -4.23 -15.06 -31.78
N HIS A 150 -5.42 -14.59 -31.43
CA HIS A 150 -6.54 -14.56 -32.37
C HIS A 150 -6.49 -13.26 -33.18
N ARG A 151 -6.35 -13.37 -34.50
CA ARG A 151 -6.43 -12.24 -35.43
C ARG A 151 -7.56 -12.52 -36.41
N ASN A 152 -8.50 -11.60 -36.53
CA ASN A 152 -9.45 -11.65 -37.64
C ASN A 152 -8.68 -11.31 -38.92
N VAL A 153 -8.67 -12.22 -39.88
CA VAL A 153 -8.15 -11.95 -41.22
C VAL A 153 -9.33 -11.36 -41.98
N ASP A 154 -9.48 -10.04 -41.88
CA ASP A 154 -10.38 -9.32 -42.78
C ASP A 154 -9.97 -9.64 -44.22
N ARG A 155 -10.98 -10.05 -44.99
CA ARG A 155 -10.88 -10.65 -46.33
C ARG A 155 -11.03 -9.60 -47.42
#